data_AF-A0A842MGM7-F1
#
_entry.id   AF-A0A842MGM7-F1
#
_cell.length_a   1.000
_cell.length_b   1.000
_cell.length_c   1.000
_cell.angle_alpha   90.00
_cell.angle_beta   90.00
_cell.angle_gamma   90.00
#
_symmetry.space_group_name_H-M   'P 1'
#
loop_
_entity.id
_entity.type
_entity.pdbx_description
1 polymer ?
#
loop_
_entity_poly.entity_id
_entity_poly.type
_entity_poly.pdbx_seq_one_letter_code
_entity_poly.pdbx_strand_id
1 'polypeptide(L)'
;MVNRNTLESECVDIYDDCGKLVAEEVPVEGLDPSRNRAIANMLYEMKRTVVIDLDKVQKSLRTGELGGEYCRLPHYAIPDIAILDRAERIRDRVESFIRVSDDDDTRVELFDKGKRLLIQLPKQIMEVSADYTSPPLVGGSATVQAIVDEFEIDPLKAQACSTAVFGRYPSTIDFKGGAINSALGVPLRLEHLGYGWRTVSSNVIVSIANKNAM
;
A
#
# COMPACT_ATOMS: atom_id res chain seq x y z
N MET A 1 19.74 31.58 23.78
CA MET A 1 18.81 30.64 24.45
C MET A 1 17.49 31.37 24.59
N VAL A 2 16.59 31.22 23.61
CA VAL A 2 15.32 31.95 23.58
C VAL A 2 14.37 31.29 24.58
N ASN A 3 13.84 32.09 25.49
CA ASN A 3 12.97 31.69 26.58
C ASN A 3 11.63 31.19 26.00
N ARG A 4 11.37 29.88 26.05
CA ARG A 4 10.17 29.23 25.47
C ARG A 4 8.90 29.33 26.35
N ASN A 5 8.91 30.13 27.42
CA ASN A 5 7.88 30.08 28.47
C ASN A 5 6.84 31.23 28.44
N THR A 6 6.73 32.01 27.35
CA THR A 6 5.74 33.11 27.26
C THR A 6 5.19 33.31 25.85
N LEU A 7 4.73 32.25 25.19
CA LEU A 7 3.76 32.39 24.11
C LEU A 7 2.43 31.91 24.70
N GLU A 8 1.45 32.81 24.83
CA GLU A 8 0.06 32.39 24.98
C GLU A 8 -0.21 31.40 23.86
N SER A 9 -0.67 30.17 24.18
CA SER A 9 -0.94 29.18 23.14
C SER A 9 -2.04 29.75 22.27
N GLU A 10 -1.73 30.07 21.02
CA GLU A 10 -2.75 30.48 20.05
C GLU A 10 -3.81 29.37 20.01
N CYS A 11 -5.07 29.76 20.13
CA CYS A 11 -6.20 28.83 20.09
C CYS A 11 -7.04 29.06 18.84
N VAL A 12 -7.64 27.99 18.33
CA VAL A 12 -8.51 27.99 17.16
C VAL A 12 -9.78 27.19 17.42
N ASP A 13 -10.87 27.59 16.80
CA ASP A 13 -12.09 26.79 16.77
C ASP A 13 -12.06 25.83 15.58
N ILE A 14 -12.45 24.58 15.79
CA ILE A 14 -12.49 23.54 14.76
C ILE A 14 -13.93 23.37 14.29
N TYR A 15 -14.13 23.43 12.97
CA TYR A 15 -15.40 23.19 12.30
C TYR A 15 -15.33 21.92 11.45
N ASP A 16 -16.46 21.25 11.26
CA ASP A 16 -16.59 20.12 10.33
C ASP A 16 -16.68 20.57 8.86
N ASP A 17 -16.75 19.60 7.94
CA ASP A 17 -16.86 19.84 6.49
C ASP A 17 -18.17 20.53 6.06
N CYS A 18 -19.13 20.66 6.98
CA CYS A 18 -20.39 21.37 6.80
C CYS A 18 -20.38 22.76 7.46
N GLY A 19 -19.26 23.19 8.05
CA GLY A 19 -19.13 24.48 8.73
C GLY A 19 -19.82 24.54 10.09
N LYS A 20 -20.06 23.40 10.74
CA LYS A 20 -20.57 23.33 12.11
C LYS A 20 -19.42 23.20 13.10
N LEU A 21 -19.52 23.94 14.21
CA LEU A 21 -18.53 23.93 15.28
C LEU A 21 -18.43 22.55 15.94
N VAL A 22 -17.21 22.04 16.05
CA VAL A 22 -16.85 20.74 16.64
C VAL A 22 -16.12 20.91 17.97
N ALA A 23 -15.20 21.88 18.05
CA ALA A 23 -14.46 22.19 19.27
C ALA A 23 -14.07 23.68 19.31
N GLU A 24 -14.12 24.28 20.49
CA GLU A 24 -13.73 25.67 20.74
C GLU A 24 -12.37 25.74 21.44
N GLU A 25 -11.66 26.86 21.24
CA GLU A 25 -10.42 27.20 21.95
C GLU A 25 -9.35 26.10 21.93
N VAL A 26 -9.22 25.37 20.81
CA VAL A 26 -8.25 24.29 20.68
C VAL A 26 -6.84 24.89 20.51
N PRO A 27 -5.87 24.53 21.38
CA PRO A 27 -4.50 24.99 21.21
C PRO A 27 -3.93 24.52 19.88
N VAL A 28 -3.27 25.41 19.13
CA VAL A 28 -2.70 25.12 17.81
C VAL A 28 -1.68 23.96 17.88
N GLU A 29 -0.97 23.79 19.00
CA GLU A 29 -0.07 22.65 19.20
C GLU A 29 -0.79 21.30 19.19
N GLY A 30 -2.10 21.27 19.42
CA GLY A 30 -2.95 20.09 19.28
C GLY A 30 -3.12 19.64 17.82
N LEU A 31 -2.84 20.51 16.85
CA LEU A 31 -2.87 20.21 15.41
C LEU A 31 -1.49 19.80 14.85
N ASP A 32 -0.44 19.89 15.67
CA ASP A 32 0.91 19.51 15.26
C ASP A 32 0.99 17.99 14.95
N PRO A 33 1.54 17.57 13.79
CA PRO A 33 1.63 16.15 13.41
C PRO A 33 2.35 15.24 14.41
N SER A 34 3.25 15.78 15.24
CA SER A 34 3.96 15.01 16.26
C SER A 34 3.15 14.80 17.55
N ARG A 35 2.04 15.54 17.72
CA ARG A 35 1.17 15.49 18.91
C ARG A 35 -0.21 14.96 18.59
N ASN A 36 -0.73 15.25 17.40
CA ASN A 36 -2.05 14.86 16.99
C ASN A 36 -2.11 13.37 16.62
N ARG A 37 -2.84 12.59 17.43
CA ARG A 37 -2.96 11.14 17.25
C ARG A 37 -3.66 10.76 15.94
N ALA A 38 -4.62 11.55 15.46
CA ALA A 38 -5.33 11.27 14.22
C ALA A 38 -4.39 11.41 13.01
N ILE A 39 -3.58 12.48 12.98
CA ILE A 39 -2.56 12.67 11.93
C ILE A 39 -1.52 11.54 11.99
N ALA A 40 -1.00 11.22 13.18
CA ALA A 40 -0.02 10.15 13.35
C ALA A 40 -0.56 8.79 12.87
N ASN A 41 -1.80 8.45 13.22
CA ASN A 41 -2.45 7.23 12.77
C ASN A 41 -2.65 7.22 11.25
N MET A 42 -3.17 8.30 10.66
CA MET A 42 -3.35 8.40 9.20
C MET A 42 -2.04 8.18 8.45
N LEU A 43 -0.95 8.82 8.89
CA LEU A 43 0.38 8.64 8.31
C LEU A 43 0.85 7.19 8.48
N TYR A 44 0.72 6.62 9.67
CA TYR A 44 1.09 5.24 9.94
C TYR A 44 0.35 4.24 9.03
N GLU A 45 -0.97 4.37 8.93
CA GLU A 45 -1.81 3.56 8.05
C GLU A 45 -1.37 3.68 6.60
N MET A 46 -1.13 4.89 6.11
CA MET A 46 -0.68 5.12 4.74
C MET A 46 0.69 4.50 4.45
N LYS A 47 1.63 4.58 5.40
CA LYS A 47 2.99 4.05 5.27
C LYS A 47 3.06 2.52 5.23
N ARG A 48 2.12 1.84 5.90
CA ARG A 48 2.13 0.38 6.03
C ARG A 48 1.21 -0.33 5.03
N THR A 49 0.47 0.43 4.22
CA THR A 49 -0.54 -0.09 3.29
C THR A 49 0.02 -0.24 1.88
N VAL A 50 -0.26 -1.38 1.25
CA VAL A 50 -0.12 -1.59 -0.19
C VAL A 50 -1.40 -2.24 -0.75
N VAL A 51 -1.70 -1.98 -2.01
CA VAL A 51 -2.79 -2.62 -2.74
C VAL A 51 -2.22 -3.45 -3.89
N ILE A 52 -2.63 -4.70 -4.01
CA ILE A 52 -2.32 -5.58 -5.13
C ILE A 52 -3.56 -5.75 -6.01
N ASP A 53 -3.41 -5.51 -7.31
CA ASP A 53 -4.48 -5.71 -8.30
C ASP A 53 -4.50 -7.18 -8.79
N LEU A 54 -5.32 -8.02 -8.15
CA LEU A 54 -5.44 -9.45 -8.47
C LEU A 54 -6.02 -9.68 -9.87
N ASP A 55 -6.92 -8.80 -10.33
CA ASP A 55 -7.49 -8.89 -11.69
C ASP A 55 -6.39 -8.68 -12.74
N LYS A 56 -5.50 -7.70 -12.52
CA LYS A 56 -4.32 -7.49 -13.35
C LYS A 56 -3.36 -8.68 -13.29
N VAL A 57 -3.06 -9.23 -12.11
CA VAL A 57 -2.20 -10.43 -11.99
C VAL A 57 -2.78 -11.59 -12.79
N GLN A 58 -4.08 -11.87 -12.64
CA GLN A 58 -4.75 -12.93 -13.39
C GLN A 58 -4.65 -12.70 -14.89
N LYS A 59 -4.97 -11.49 -15.36
CA LYS A 59 -4.88 -11.14 -16.78
C LYS A 59 -3.47 -11.34 -17.31
N SER A 60 -2.46 -10.80 -16.62
CA SER A 60 -1.05 -10.90 -17.02
C SER A 60 -0.57 -12.35 -17.11
N LEU A 61 -0.94 -13.20 -16.16
CA LEU A 61 -0.57 -14.62 -16.18
C LEU A 61 -1.31 -15.38 -17.28
N ARG A 62 -2.59 -15.10 -17.53
CA ARG A 62 -3.34 -15.76 -18.61
C ARG A 62 -2.80 -15.43 -20.00
N THR A 63 -2.41 -14.17 -20.23
CA THR A 63 -2.02 -13.68 -21.57
C THR A 63 -0.51 -13.73 -21.82
N GLY A 64 0.28 -13.85 -20.76
CA GLY A 64 1.73 -13.64 -20.79
C GLY A 64 2.13 -12.17 -20.90
N GLU A 65 1.21 -11.21 -20.73
CA GLU A 65 1.51 -9.77 -20.70
C GLU A 65 2.23 -9.40 -19.40
N LEU A 66 3.55 -9.63 -19.40
CA LEU A 66 4.43 -9.54 -18.24
C LEU A 66 5.49 -8.46 -18.45
N GLY A 67 5.70 -7.61 -17.43
CA GLY A 67 6.66 -6.51 -17.50
C GLY A 67 6.09 -5.21 -18.07
N GLY A 68 4.78 -5.02 -18.16
CA GLY A 68 4.17 -3.75 -18.54
C GLY A 68 3.98 -3.56 -20.04
N GLU A 69 3.75 -2.30 -20.45
CA GLU A 69 3.22 -1.97 -21.77
C GLU A 69 4.05 -2.56 -22.91
N TYR A 70 3.35 -3.18 -23.87
CA TYR A 70 3.91 -3.87 -25.05
C TYR A 70 4.84 -5.06 -24.78
N CYS A 71 5.00 -5.51 -23.53
CA CYS A 71 5.76 -6.72 -23.22
C CYS A 71 4.85 -7.94 -23.14
N ARG A 72 5.17 -8.98 -23.91
CA ARG A 72 4.46 -10.25 -23.89
C ARG A 72 5.42 -11.43 -23.98
N LEU A 73 5.23 -12.40 -23.10
CA LEU A 73 6.01 -13.63 -22.99
C LEU A 73 5.06 -14.83 -23.02
N PRO A 74 4.57 -15.24 -24.21
CA PRO A 74 3.53 -16.27 -24.32
C PRO A 74 3.90 -17.62 -23.70
N HIS A 75 5.18 -17.98 -23.70
CA HIS A 75 5.65 -19.25 -23.12
C HIS A 75 5.43 -19.34 -21.60
N TYR A 76 5.32 -18.20 -20.91
CA TYR A 76 5.04 -18.13 -19.49
C TYR A 76 3.55 -18.00 -19.16
N ALA A 77 2.68 -18.00 -20.17
CA ALA A 77 1.25 -17.93 -19.94
C ALA A 77 0.71 -19.17 -19.21
N ILE A 78 -0.32 -18.92 -18.39
CA ILE A 78 -1.09 -19.91 -17.62
C ILE A 78 -2.58 -19.63 -17.91
N PRO A 79 -3.11 -20.09 -19.06
CA PRO A 79 -4.41 -19.64 -19.58
C PRO A 79 -5.60 -19.87 -18.64
N ASP A 80 -5.57 -20.95 -17.86
CA ASP A 80 -6.70 -21.39 -17.04
C ASP A 80 -6.59 -20.96 -15.56
N ILE A 81 -5.60 -20.13 -15.20
CA ILE A 81 -5.45 -19.69 -13.81
C ILE A 81 -6.65 -18.82 -13.40
N ALA A 82 -7.25 -19.12 -12.25
CA ALA A 82 -8.49 -18.49 -11.76
C ALA A 82 -8.27 -17.84 -10.39
N ILE A 83 -7.37 -16.85 -10.33
CA ILE A 83 -6.99 -16.12 -9.11
C ILE A 83 -8.20 -15.49 -8.43
N LEU A 84 -9.09 -14.85 -9.18
CA LEU A 84 -10.25 -14.15 -8.61
C LEU A 84 -11.22 -15.12 -7.92
N ASP A 85 -11.38 -16.32 -8.46
CA ASP A 85 -12.24 -17.37 -7.89
C ASP A 85 -11.68 -17.91 -6.57
N ARG A 86 -10.39 -17.68 -6.29
CA ARG A 86 -9.69 -18.09 -5.06
C ARG A 86 -9.20 -16.91 -4.23
N ALA A 87 -9.70 -15.71 -4.47
CA ALA A 87 -9.21 -14.49 -3.83
C ALA A 87 -9.24 -14.57 -2.29
N GLU A 88 -10.28 -15.17 -1.69
CA GLU A 88 -10.38 -15.35 -0.24
C GLU A 88 -9.27 -16.23 0.32
N ARG A 89 -8.96 -17.34 -0.35
CA ARG A 89 -7.85 -18.23 0.07
C ARG A 89 -6.50 -17.56 -0.07
N ILE A 90 -6.31 -16.78 -1.13
CA ILE A 90 -5.10 -15.99 -1.33
C ILE A 90 -4.96 -14.97 -0.20
N ARG A 91 -6.04 -14.24 0.14
CA ARG A 91 -6.06 -13.30 1.28
C ARG A 91 -5.62 -13.98 2.56
N ASP A 92 -6.22 -15.13 2.90
CA ASP A 92 -5.92 -15.85 4.14
C ASP A 92 -4.47 -16.33 4.21
N ARG A 93 -3.93 -16.82 3.08
CA ARG A 93 -2.52 -17.21 2.97
C ARG A 93 -1.59 -16.01 3.12
N VAL A 94 -1.88 -14.92 2.41
CA VAL A 94 -1.09 -13.68 2.51
C VAL A 94 -1.05 -13.19 3.96
N GLU A 95 -2.20 -13.17 4.64
CA GLU A 95 -2.29 -12.81 6.04
C GLU A 95 -1.44 -13.73 6.92
N SER A 96 -1.53 -15.06 6.71
CA SER A 96 -0.73 -16.03 7.46
C SER A 96 0.78 -15.87 7.28
N PHE A 97 1.23 -15.36 6.13
CA PHE A 97 2.65 -15.18 5.84
C PHE A 97 3.24 -13.90 6.45
N ILE A 98 2.42 -12.86 6.60
CA ILE A 98 2.89 -11.54 7.05
C ILE A 98 2.62 -11.30 8.54
N ARG A 99 1.66 -12.02 9.12
CA ARG A 99 1.33 -11.93 10.56
C ARG A 99 2.53 -12.38 11.39
N VAL A 100 2.88 -11.58 12.39
CA VAL A 100 3.99 -11.80 13.33
C VAL A 100 3.49 -12.43 14.62
N SER A 101 2.35 -11.99 15.14
CA SER A 101 1.70 -12.58 16.32
C SER A 101 0.18 -12.59 16.16
N ASP A 102 -0.52 -13.43 16.95
CA ASP A 102 -1.98 -13.59 16.86
C ASP A 102 -2.77 -12.30 17.17
N ASP A 103 -2.14 -11.35 17.88
CA ASP A 103 -2.71 -10.10 18.38
C ASP A 103 -2.13 -8.84 17.72
N ASP A 104 -1.39 -8.98 16.61
CA ASP A 104 -0.83 -7.83 15.90
C ASP A 104 -1.87 -7.04 15.07
N ASP A 105 -1.45 -5.93 14.48
CA ASP A 105 -2.27 -5.04 13.67
C ASP A 105 -2.20 -5.35 12.16
N THR A 106 -1.85 -6.59 11.78
CA THR A 106 -1.95 -7.06 10.40
C THR A 106 -3.39 -6.94 9.91
N ARG A 107 -3.56 -6.41 8.70
CA ARG A 107 -4.86 -6.37 8.05
C ARG A 107 -4.75 -6.73 6.59
N VAL A 108 -5.48 -7.75 6.16
CA VAL A 108 -5.57 -8.13 4.75
C VAL A 108 -7.02 -8.19 4.34
N GLU A 109 -7.40 -7.37 3.36
CA GLU A 109 -8.80 -7.24 2.95
C GLU A 109 -8.95 -7.31 1.44
N LEU A 110 -10.08 -7.89 1.02
CA LEU A 110 -10.50 -7.88 -0.36
C LEU A 110 -11.50 -6.76 -0.58
N PHE A 111 -11.36 -6.04 -1.68
CA PHE A 111 -12.32 -5.04 -2.12
C PHE A 111 -12.49 -5.06 -3.64
N ASP A 112 -13.46 -4.27 -4.12
CA ASP A 112 -13.93 -4.32 -5.51
C ASP A 112 -14.27 -5.74 -5.97
N LYS A 113 -15.10 -6.44 -5.20
CA LYS A 113 -15.56 -7.81 -5.49
C LYS A 113 -14.40 -8.82 -5.63
N GLY A 114 -13.37 -8.70 -4.79
CA GLY A 114 -12.23 -9.61 -4.76
C GLY A 114 -11.14 -9.29 -5.79
N LYS A 115 -11.29 -8.24 -6.59
CA LYS A 115 -10.30 -7.85 -7.61
C LYS A 115 -9.05 -7.21 -7.04
N ARG A 116 -9.14 -6.65 -5.84
CA ARG A 116 -8.03 -5.94 -5.20
C ARG A 116 -7.82 -6.44 -3.78
N LEU A 117 -6.56 -6.60 -3.43
CA LEU A 117 -6.10 -7.04 -2.13
C LEU A 117 -5.41 -5.86 -1.43
N LEU A 118 -6.02 -5.34 -0.38
CA LEU A 118 -5.42 -4.38 0.53
C LEU A 118 -4.60 -5.15 1.57
N ILE A 119 -3.34 -4.78 1.74
CA ILE A 119 -2.42 -5.38 2.70
C ILE A 119 -1.86 -4.26 3.57
N GLN A 120 -2.09 -4.36 4.87
CA GLN A 120 -1.44 -3.51 5.86
C GLN A 120 -0.50 -4.38 6.70
N LEU A 121 0.80 -4.06 6.63
CA LEU A 121 1.78 -4.78 7.43
C LEU A 121 1.61 -4.47 8.92
N PRO A 122 1.98 -5.42 9.79
CA PRO A 122 2.01 -5.19 11.23
C PRO A 122 3.11 -4.22 11.63
N LYS A 123 2.91 -3.53 12.74
CA LYS A 123 3.78 -2.50 13.32
C LYS A 123 5.20 -2.98 13.53
N GLN A 124 5.34 -4.21 13.99
CA GLN A 124 6.60 -4.87 14.28
C GLN A 124 7.53 -4.85 13.06
N ILE A 125 6.98 -5.10 11.86
CA ILE A 125 7.77 -5.04 10.61
C ILE A 125 8.13 -3.59 10.29
N MET A 126 7.20 -2.67 10.45
CA MET A 126 7.43 -1.25 10.14
C MET A 126 8.44 -0.59 11.08
N GLU A 127 8.51 -1.00 12.35
CA GLU A 127 9.46 -0.49 13.35
C GLU A 127 10.91 -0.90 13.06
N VAL A 128 11.13 -2.10 12.50
CA VAL A 128 12.47 -2.58 12.12
C VAL A 128 12.84 -2.24 10.68
N SER A 129 11.90 -1.67 9.91
CA SER A 129 12.13 -1.26 8.53
C SER A 129 12.86 0.08 8.46
N ALA A 130 13.84 0.19 7.57
CA ALA A 130 14.55 1.44 7.34
C ALA A 130 13.65 2.51 6.70
N ASP A 131 12.73 2.11 5.82
CA ASP A 131 11.80 3.00 5.13
C ASP A 131 10.45 2.32 4.83
N TYR A 132 9.60 2.97 4.04
CA TYR A 132 8.23 2.54 3.70
C TYR A 132 8.15 1.68 2.42
N THR A 133 9.25 1.10 1.95
CA THR A 133 9.25 0.13 0.85
C THR A 133 8.93 -1.29 1.30
N SER A 134 8.92 -1.56 2.60
CA SER A 134 8.59 -2.89 3.14
C SER A 134 7.19 -3.37 2.75
N PRO A 135 6.10 -2.58 2.79
CA PRO A 135 4.77 -3.04 2.37
C PRO A 135 4.70 -3.59 0.95
N PRO A 136 5.14 -2.87 -0.11
CA PRO A 136 5.10 -3.45 -1.44
C PRO A 136 6.01 -4.66 -1.63
N LEU A 137 7.15 -4.73 -0.93
CA LEU A 137 8.07 -5.87 -1.05
C LEU A 137 7.54 -7.11 -0.31
N VAL A 138 7.16 -6.97 0.95
CA VAL A 138 6.65 -8.07 1.80
C VAL A 138 5.27 -8.51 1.32
N GLY A 139 4.34 -7.56 1.15
CA GLY A 139 2.99 -7.85 0.68
C GLY A 139 2.96 -8.42 -0.74
N GLY A 140 3.80 -7.89 -1.64
CA GLY A 140 3.99 -8.44 -2.98
C GLY A 140 4.54 -9.87 -2.94
N SER A 141 5.58 -10.13 -2.14
CA SER A 141 6.20 -11.46 -2.04
C SER A 141 5.24 -12.48 -1.42
N ALA A 142 4.51 -12.11 -0.36
CA ALA A 142 3.48 -12.94 0.23
C ALA A 142 2.38 -13.28 -0.79
N THR A 143 1.99 -12.31 -1.62
CA THR A 143 1.00 -12.55 -2.69
C THR A 143 1.52 -13.51 -3.75
N VAL A 144 2.78 -13.36 -4.18
CA VAL A 144 3.42 -14.30 -5.12
C VAL A 144 3.43 -15.70 -4.54
N GLN A 145 3.89 -15.87 -3.30
CA GLN A 145 3.94 -17.16 -2.63
C GLN A 145 2.55 -17.77 -2.49
N ALA A 146 1.55 -16.97 -2.09
CA ALA A 146 0.18 -17.44 -1.93
C ALA A 146 -0.43 -17.94 -3.24
N ILE A 147 -0.14 -17.28 -4.37
CA ILE A 147 -0.57 -17.72 -5.70
C ILE A 147 0.15 -19.01 -6.11
N VAL A 148 1.47 -19.07 -5.90
CA VAL A 148 2.27 -20.26 -6.23
C VAL A 148 1.76 -21.49 -5.47
N ASP A 149 1.48 -21.34 -4.17
CA ASP A 149 1.02 -22.43 -3.32
C ASP A 149 -0.44 -22.82 -3.59
N GLU A 150 -1.34 -21.84 -3.79
CA GLU A 150 -2.76 -22.13 -3.99
C GLU A 150 -3.06 -22.83 -5.33
N PHE A 151 -2.24 -22.56 -6.35
CA PHE A 151 -2.39 -23.13 -7.69
C PHE A 151 -1.32 -24.15 -8.07
N GLU A 152 -0.43 -24.51 -7.14
CA GLU A 152 0.67 -25.45 -7.35
C GLU A 152 1.45 -25.14 -8.64
N ILE A 153 1.84 -23.87 -8.78
CA ILE A 153 2.45 -23.37 -10.02
C ILE A 153 3.79 -24.07 -10.25
N ASP A 154 3.97 -24.58 -11.47
CA ASP A 154 5.23 -25.22 -11.89
C ASP A 154 6.44 -24.32 -11.60
N PRO A 155 7.53 -24.85 -11.00
CA PRO A 155 8.70 -24.05 -10.65
C PRO A 155 9.33 -23.29 -11.81
N LEU A 156 9.24 -23.80 -13.05
CA LEU A 156 9.73 -23.11 -14.25
C LEU A 156 8.83 -21.97 -14.72
N LYS A 157 7.61 -21.86 -14.17
CA LYS A 157 6.67 -20.76 -14.43
C LYS A 157 6.47 -19.85 -13.21
N ALA A 158 6.98 -20.22 -12.04
CA ALA A 158 6.84 -19.43 -10.81
C ALA A 158 7.37 -17.99 -10.96
N GLN A 159 8.43 -17.75 -11.74
CA GLN A 159 8.93 -16.40 -11.99
C GLN A 159 7.90 -15.50 -12.71
N ALA A 160 6.97 -16.07 -13.48
CA ALA A 160 5.90 -15.32 -14.11
C ALA A 160 4.97 -14.67 -13.08
N CYS A 161 4.72 -15.34 -11.94
CA CYS A 161 3.93 -14.79 -10.84
C CYS A 161 4.65 -13.58 -10.22
N SER A 162 5.96 -13.69 -10.02
CA SER A 162 6.78 -12.56 -9.57
C SER A 162 6.73 -11.38 -10.54
N THR A 163 6.91 -11.63 -11.84
CA THR A 163 6.82 -10.56 -12.86
C THR A 163 5.42 -9.97 -12.97
N ALA A 164 4.36 -10.74 -12.75
CA ALA A 164 2.99 -10.23 -12.75
C ALA A 164 2.72 -9.28 -11.57
N VAL A 165 3.29 -9.57 -10.39
CA VAL A 165 3.13 -8.75 -9.18
C VAL A 165 4.10 -7.55 -9.18
N PHE A 166 5.40 -7.78 -9.37
CA PHE A 166 6.45 -6.77 -9.26
C PHE A 166 6.79 -6.05 -10.58
N GLY A 167 6.32 -6.55 -11.72
CA GLY A 167 6.67 -5.98 -13.02
C GLY A 167 8.13 -6.27 -13.41
N ARG A 168 8.83 -5.27 -13.95
CA ARG A 168 10.23 -5.40 -14.40
C ARG A 168 11.26 -5.21 -13.29
N TYR A 169 10.87 -5.00 -12.05
CA TYR A 169 11.83 -4.96 -10.94
C TYR A 169 12.59 -6.31 -10.87
N PRO A 170 13.94 -6.32 -10.74
CA PRO A 170 14.86 -5.20 -10.46
C PRO A 170 15.52 -4.56 -11.70
N SER A 171 15.17 -4.97 -12.92
CA SER A 171 15.67 -4.29 -14.14
C SER A 171 15.19 -2.83 -14.22
N THR A 172 14.06 -2.51 -13.60
CA THR A 172 13.62 -1.15 -13.28
C THR A 172 13.78 -0.86 -11.79
N ILE A 173 14.00 0.41 -11.44
CA ILE A 173 14.12 0.87 -10.04
C ILE A 173 12.78 0.87 -9.28
N ASP A 174 11.67 0.69 -10.01
CA ASP A 174 10.29 0.68 -9.52
C ASP A 174 9.53 -0.56 -10.00
N PHE A 175 8.29 -0.72 -9.56
CA PHE A 175 7.41 -1.83 -9.90
C PHE A 175 6.71 -1.67 -11.27
N LYS A 176 7.41 -1.07 -12.24
CA LYS A 176 6.83 -0.74 -13.55
C LYS A 176 6.30 -2.00 -14.23
N GLY A 177 5.01 -1.96 -14.58
CA GLY A 177 4.33 -3.06 -15.25
C GLY A 177 3.73 -4.11 -14.31
N GLY A 178 4.01 -4.05 -13.01
CA GLY A 178 3.45 -4.94 -12.01
C GLY A 178 2.05 -4.55 -11.55
N ALA A 179 1.52 -5.28 -10.58
CA ALA A 179 0.20 -5.09 -9.99
C ALA A 179 0.22 -4.40 -8.61
N ILE A 180 1.40 -3.98 -8.14
CA ILE A 180 1.57 -3.23 -6.90
C ILE A 180 1.14 -1.78 -7.09
N ASN A 181 0.28 -1.30 -6.19
CA ASN A 181 -0.10 0.09 -6.05
C ASN A 181 0.14 0.54 -4.60
N SER A 182 0.96 1.58 -4.43
CA SER A 182 1.17 2.25 -3.15
C SER A 182 0.86 3.73 -3.33
N ALA A 183 0.34 4.37 -2.29
CA ALA A 183 0.13 5.82 -2.30
C ALA A 183 1.46 6.59 -2.25
N LEU A 184 2.50 5.99 -1.64
CA LEU A 184 3.85 6.55 -1.59
C LEU A 184 4.71 5.98 -2.72
N GLY A 185 5.38 6.87 -3.45
CA GLY A 185 6.32 6.49 -4.51
C GLY A 185 7.61 5.88 -3.95
N VAL A 186 8.33 5.10 -4.77
CA VAL A 186 9.58 4.46 -4.32
C VAL A 186 10.64 5.51 -3.91
N PRO A 187 11.38 5.33 -2.80
CA PRO A 187 12.37 6.29 -2.31
C PRO A 187 13.44 6.69 -3.32
N LEU A 188 13.83 5.78 -4.22
CA LEU A 188 14.80 6.02 -5.29
C LEU A 188 14.33 7.07 -6.32
N ARG A 189 13.05 7.45 -6.31
CA ARG A 189 12.47 8.48 -7.17
C ARG A 189 12.16 9.79 -6.43
N LEU A 190 12.58 9.94 -5.19
CA LEU A 190 12.39 11.19 -4.48
C LEU A 190 13.24 12.28 -5.12
N GLU A 191 12.61 13.41 -5.42
CA GLU A 191 13.31 14.59 -5.93
C GLU A 191 14.30 15.14 -4.90
N HIS A 192 13.98 15.01 -3.60
CA HIS A 192 14.77 15.52 -2.49
C HIS A 192 14.63 14.64 -1.24
N LEU A 193 15.59 14.75 -0.33
CA LEU A 193 15.54 14.09 0.97
C LEU A 193 14.29 14.53 1.76
N GLY A 194 13.59 13.56 2.36
CA GLY A 194 12.37 13.81 3.16
C GLY A 194 11.07 13.98 2.36
N TYR A 195 11.08 13.84 1.03
CA TYR A 195 9.89 14.10 0.18
C TYR A 195 8.89 12.95 0.10
N GLY A 196 9.04 11.87 0.89
CA GLY A 196 8.18 10.67 0.78
C GLY A 196 6.68 10.98 0.77
N TRP A 197 6.20 11.76 1.74
CA TRP A 197 4.80 12.17 1.85
C TRP A 197 4.30 13.07 0.71
N ARG A 198 5.21 13.68 -0.05
CA ARG A 198 4.89 14.58 -1.16
C ARG A 198 4.79 13.87 -2.50
N THR A 199 5.04 12.56 -2.54
CA THR A 199 4.91 11.74 -3.75
C THR A 199 3.47 11.37 -4.07
N VAL A 200 2.54 11.59 -3.14
CA VAL A 200 1.13 11.25 -3.28
C VAL A 200 0.48 12.14 -4.34
N SER A 201 -0.08 11.52 -5.38
CA SER A 201 -0.79 12.24 -6.43
C SER A 201 -2.07 12.90 -5.90
N SER A 202 -2.38 14.09 -6.38
CA SER A 202 -3.67 14.76 -6.12
C SER A 202 -4.87 13.87 -6.48
N ASN A 203 -4.78 13.08 -7.55
CA ASN A 203 -5.84 12.15 -7.93
C ASN A 203 -6.08 11.05 -6.88
N VAL A 204 -5.01 10.61 -6.20
CA VAL A 204 -5.14 9.64 -5.10
C VAL A 204 -5.84 10.29 -3.91
N ILE A 205 -5.48 11.52 -3.55
CA ILE A 205 -6.13 12.28 -2.47
C ILE A 205 -7.62 12.45 -2.77
N VAL A 206 -7.95 12.92 -3.98
CA VAL A 206 -9.34 13.10 -4.44
C VAL A 206 -10.11 11.78 -4.44
N SER A 207 -9.46 10.67 -4.80
CA SER A 207 -10.09 9.34 -4.76
C SER A 207 -10.38 8.87 -3.33
N ILE A 208 -9.45 9.08 -2.39
CA ILE A 208 -9.61 8.70 -0.99
C ILE A 208 -10.71 9.55 -0.33
N ALA A 209 -10.73 10.85 -0.61
CA ALA A 209 -11.72 11.79 -0.10
C ALA A 209 -13.10 11.67 -0.81
N ASN A 210 -13.27 10.72 -1.72
CA ASN A 210 -14.50 10.54 -2.52
C ASN A 210 -14.97 11.86 -3.19
N LYS A 211 -14.01 12.67 -3.66
CA LYS A 211 -14.25 13.99 -4.26
C LYS A 211 -14.93 15.01 -3.32
N ASN A 212 -14.92 14.79 -2.01
CA ASN A 212 -15.19 15.87 -1.07
C ASN A 212 -14.08 16.91 -1.19
N ALA A 213 -14.46 18.19 -1.19
CA ALA A 213 -13.55 19.31 -1.38
C ALA A 213 -12.80 19.69 -0.09
N MET A 214 -13.38 19.40 1.07
CA MET A 214 -12.81 19.59 2.41
C MET A 214 -12.32 18.26 2.97
#